data_AF-A0A8X7YH20-F1
#
_entry.id   AF-A0A8X7YH20-F1
#
_cell.length_a   1.000
_cell.length_b   1.000
_cell.length_c   1.000
_cell.angle_alpha   90.00
_cell.angle_beta   90.00
_cell.angle_gamma   90.00
#
_symmetry.space_group_name_H-M   'P 1'
#
loop_
_entity.id
_entity.type
_entity.pdbx_description
1 polymer ?
#
loop_
_entity_poly.entity_id
_entity_poly.type
_entity_poly.pdbx_seq_one_letter_code
_entity_poly.pdbx_strand_id
1 'polypeptide(L)'
;MIAELAYAQYHNVQTRRQLERIWHPAQCPCWHGSIRGEIPDGIGNLSGLVTLNLPENYLDGTIPAACGELRQLQRLNLGSNRLHGSFPDEMEQMEELGVLDVSNNFIAGSIPSWLGKLSQLRYLVKLNNLSI
;
A
#
# COMPACT_ATOMS: atom_id res chain seq x y z
N MET A 1 -13.23 3.73 28.77
CA MET A 1 -12.75 2.34 28.96
C MET A 1 -13.20 1.40 27.82
N ILE A 2 -13.38 1.87 26.57
CA ILE A 2 -13.66 0.98 25.42
C ILE A 2 -13.01 1.46 24.10
N ALA A 3 -11.85 2.13 24.19
CA ALA A 3 -11.06 2.51 23.01
C ALA A 3 -9.70 1.79 22.92
N GLU A 4 -9.35 0.95 23.91
CA GLU A 4 -8.06 0.27 23.98
C GLU A 4 -8.02 -1.14 23.39
N LEU A 5 -9.16 -1.77 23.11
CA LEU A 5 -9.20 -3.20 22.75
C LEU A 5 -9.22 -3.53 21.25
N ALA A 6 -9.07 -2.53 20.36
CA ALA A 6 -8.84 -2.76 18.93
C ALA A 6 -7.41 -2.39 18.48
N TYR A 7 -6.46 -2.33 19.43
CA TYR A 7 -5.13 -1.73 19.21
C TYR A 7 -3.99 -2.75 19.01
N ALA A 8 -4.27 -4.05 18.99
CA ALA A 8 -3.26 -5.09 19.14
C ALA A 8 -2.86 -5.86 17.85
N GLN A 9 -2.96 -5.25 16.66
CA GLN A 9 -2.47 -5.91 15.42
C GLN A 9 -1.57 -5.07 14.51
N TYR A 10 -1.19 -3.84 14.90
CA TYR A 10 -0.37 -2.98 14.04
C TYR A 10 0.93 -2.56 14.73
N HIS A 11 2.02 -3.24 14.38
CA HIS A 11 3.37 -2.99 14.89
C HIS A 11 4.05 -1.70 14.38
N ASN A 12 3.31 -0.65 13.99
CA ASN A 12 3.92 0.65 13.71
C ASN A 12 2.97 1.84 13.97
N VAL A 13 3.00 2.36 15.20
CA VAL A 13 2.22 3.53 15.63
C VAL A 13 2.61 4.81 14.87
N GLN A 14 3.82 4.90 14.30
CA GLN A 14 4.28 6.05 13.52
C GLN A 14 3.63 6.12 12.13
N THR A 15 3.56 5.00 11.41
CA THR A 15 2.92 4.93 10.09
C THR A 15 1.45 5.36 10.17
N ARG A 16 0.73 4.94 11.21
CA ARG A 16 -0.68 5.30 11.42
C ARG A 16 -0.90 6.81 11.54
N ARG A 17 -0.10 7.51 12.36
CA ARG A 17 -0.27 8.97 12.56
C ARG A 17 -0.01 9.79 11.30
N GLN A 18 0.88 9.34 10.43
CA GLN A 18 1.15 10.01 9.15
C GLN A 18 0.04 9.75 8.13
N LEU A 19 -0.47 8.52 8.07
CA LEU A 19 -1.59 8.17 7.18
C LEU A 19 -2.90 8.85 7.58
N GLU A 20 -3.18 8.97 8.89
CA GLU A 20 -4.32 9.73 9.44
C GLU A 20 -4.28 11.23 9.09
N ARG A 21 -3.11 11.78 8.73
CA ARG A 21 -2.99 13.19 8.27
C ARG A 21 -3.30 13.36 6.78
N ILE A 22 -3.05 12.34 5.96
CA ILE A 22 -3.25 12.40 4.50
C ILE A 22 -4.68 12.02 4.15
N TRP A 23 -5.24 11.02 4.85
CA TRP A 23 -6.68 10.74 4.82
C TRP A 23 -7.42 11.73 5.73
N HIS A 24 -7.85 12.88 5.18
CA HIS A 24 -8.54 13.96 5.90
C HIS A 24 -9.83 13.50 6.63
N PRO A 25 -10.22 14.17 7.75
CA PRO A 25 -11.37 13.83 8.59
C PRO A 25 -12.75 14.23 8.03
N ALA A 26 -12.85 14.75 6.79
CA ALA A 26 -14.13 15.08 6.16
C ALA A 26 -14.85 13.85 5.57
N GLN A 27 -14.15 12.73 5.49
CA GLN A 27 -14.68 11.42 5.14
C GLN A 27 -14.06 10.44 6.12
N CYS A 28 -14.70 10.16 7.26
CA CYS A 28 -14.14 9.23 8.25
C CYS A 28 -13.86 7.87 7.58
N PRO A 29 -12.60 7.51 7.27
CA PRO A 29 -12.29 6.30 6.51
C PRO A 29 -12.26 5.07 7.42
N CYS A 30 -12.33 5.26 8.73
CA CYS A 30 -12.12 4.26 9.76
C CYS A 30 -13.42 3.90 10.49
N TRP A 31 -14.39 3.32 9.77
CA TRP A 31 -15.46 2.58 10.44
C TRP A 31 -14.85 1.30 11.01
N HIS A 32 -14.80 1.20 12.34
CA HIS A 32 -14.45 -0.03 13.09
C HIS A 32 -13.02 -0.54 12.93
N GLY A 33 -12.04 0.34 12.67
CA GLY A 33 -10.61 -0.03 12.67
C GLY A 33 -10.02 -0.42 11.31
N SER A 34 -10.81 -0.38 10.23
CA SER A 34 -10.34 -0.60 8.86
C SER A 34 -10.40 0.68 8.03
N ILE A 35 -9.36 0.95 7.25
CA ILE A 35 -9.29 2.07 6.30
C ILE A 35 -10.17 1.75 5.07
N ARG A 36 -10.88 2.76 4.57
CA ARG A 36 -11.75 2.69 3.40
C ARG A 36 -11.40 3.78 2.40
N GLY A 37 -11.77 3.57 1.14
CA GLY A 37 -11.56 4.54 0.06
C GLY A 37 -10.22 4.37 -0.65
N GLU A 38 -9.95 5.27 -1.58
CA GLU A 38 -8.77 5.19 -2.43
C GLU A 38 -7.48 5.59 -1.68
N ILE A 39 -6.34 5.12 -2.21
CA ILE A 39 -5.03 5.60 -1.78
C ILE A 39 -4.82 7.00 -2.38
N PRO A 40 -4.69 8.06 -1.56
CA PRO A 40 -4.57 9.42 -2.05
C PRO A 40 -3.17 9.67 -2.62
N ASP A 41 -3.09 10.52 -3.66
CA ASP A 41 -1.81 10.95 -4.25
C ASP A 41 -0.85 11.58 -3.24
N GLY A 42 -1.39 12.17 -2.15
CA GLY A 42 -0.59 12.70 -1.04
C GLY A 42 0.32 11.67 -0.37
N ILE A 43 0.12 10.36 -0.60
CA ILE A 43 1.03 9.31 -0.13
C ILE A 43 2.47 9.53 -0.60
N GLY A 44 2.68 10.09 -1.80
CA GLY A 44 4.01 10.36 -2.34
C GLY A 44 4.83 11.37 -1.52
N ASN A 45 4.17 12.20 -0.70
CA ASN A 45 4.84 13.15 0.20
C ASN A 45 5.53 12.48 1.39
N LEU A 46 5.30 11.18 1.63
CA LEU A 46 5.94 10.41 2.69
C LEU A 46 7.29 9.83 2.23
N SER A 47 8.16 10.66 1.66
CA SER A 47 9.44 10.23 1.07
C SER A 47 10.41 9.52 2.03
N GLY A 48 10.23 9.72 3.35
CA GLY A 48 10.98 9.03 4.40
C GLY A 48 10.37 7.71 4.87
N LEU A 49 9.29 7.22 4.24
CA LEU A 49 8.60 6.02 4.67
C LEU A 49 9.38 4.78 4.24
N VAL A 50 9.74 3.95 5.23
CA VAL A 50 10.46 2.68 5.00
C VAL A 50 9.50 1.49 4.89
N THR A 51 8.34 1.56 5.55
CA THR A 51 7.34 0.49 5.53
C THR A 51 5.93 1.05 5.49
N LEU A 52 5.16 0.60 4.50
CA LEU A 52 3.73 0.83 4.38
C LEU A 52 3.01 -0.51 4.49
N ASN A 53 2.34 -0.73 5.62
CA ASN A 53 1.66 -1.98 5.92
C ASN A 53 0.17 -1.72 6.15
N LEU A 54 -0.64 -1.96 5.12
CA LEU A 54 -2.08 -1.75 5.08
C LEU A 54 -2.88 -3.02 4.69
N PRO A 55 -2.52 -4.23 5.18
CA PRO A 55 -3.30 -5.42 4.84
C PRO A 55 -4.68 -5.39 5.51
N GLU A 56 -5.62 -6.14 4.92
CA GLU A 56 -6.94 -6.40 5.50
C GLU A 56 -7.77 -5.12 5.75
N ASN A 57 -7.71 -4.21 4.78
CA ASN A 57 -8.52 -2.99 4.76
C ASN A 57 -9.54 -3.06 3.62
N TYR A 58 -10.32 -1.99 3.45
CA TYR A 58 -11.28 -1.84 2.37
C TYR A 58 -10.81 -0.73 1.40
N LEU A 59 -9.51 -0.66 1.13
CA LEU A 59 -8.99 0.25 0.12
C LEU A 59 -9.50 -0.19 -1.25
N ASP A 60 -9.98 0.75 -2.04
CA ASP A 60 -10.48 0.55 -3.40
C ASP A 60 -9.77 1.51 -4.38
N GLY A 61 -10.22 1.53 -5.64
CA GLY A 61 -9.53 2.26 -6.70
C GLY A 61 -8.23 1.58 -7.14
N THR A 62 -7.33 2.37 -7.70
CA THR A 62 -6.03 1.92 -8.24
C THR A 62 -4.87 2.28 -7.31
N ILE A 63 -3.70 1.66 -7.53
CA ILE A 63 -2.46 2.14 -6.91
C ILE A 63 -2.05 3.45 -7.63
N PRO A 64 -1.96 4.60 -6.93
CA PRO A 64 -1.63 5.87 -7.57
C PRO A 64 -0.16 5.92 -8.02
N ALA A 65 0.11 6.64 -9.10
CA ALA A 65 1.46 6.89 -9.60
C ALA A 65 2.39 7.50 -8.53
N ALA A 66 1.82 8.29 -7.62
CA ALA A 66 2.55 8.90 -6.49
C ALA A 66 3.22 7.88 -5.55
N CYS A 67 2.83 6.60 -5.57
CA CYS A 67 3.55 5.54 -4.85
C CYS A 67 5.01 5.41 -5.32
N GLY A 68 5.32 5.77 -6.57
CA GLY A 68 6.68 5.79 -7.11
C GLY A 68 7.63 6.77 -6.40
N GLU A 69 7.09 7.79 -5.73
CA GLU A 69 7.88 8.77 -4.96
C GLU A 69 8.40 8.22 -3.62
N LEU A 70 7.90 7.05 -3.18
CA LEU A 70 8.31 6.39 -1.94
C LEU A 70 9.63 5.64 -2.12
N ARG A 71 10.69 6.34 -2.52
CA ARG A 71 11.98 5.75 -2.93
C ARG A 71 12.74 5.04 -1.80
N GLN A 72 12.43 5.34 -0.54
CA GLN A 72 13.02 4.67 0.63
C GLN A 72 12.21 3.46 1.12
N LEU A 73 11.10 3.14 0.45
CA LEU A 73 10.19 2.11 0.90
C LEU A 73 10.76 0.72 0.64
N GLN A 74 10.95 -0.04 1.70
CA GLN A 74 11.48 -1.40 1.65
C GLN A 74 10.37 -2.46 1.67
N ARG A 75 9.21 -2.11 2.25
CA ARG A 75 8.05 -3.00 2.33
C ARG A 75 6.78 -2.25 1.99
N LEU A 76 6.09 -2.73 0.95
CA LEU A 76 4.74 -2.35 0.59
C LEU A 76 3.82 -3.58 0.74
N ASN A 77 2.91 -3.53 1.72
CA ASN A 77 1.90 -4.56 1.91
C ASN A 77 0.50 -3.94 1.79
N LEU A 78 -0.19 -4.30 0.73
CA LEU A 78 -1.56 -3.91 0.39
C LEU A 78 -2.47 -5.15 0.31
N GLY A 79 -2.05 -6.30 0.84
CA GLY A 79 -2.76 -7.56 0.73
C GLY A 79 -4.18 -7.50 1.31
N SER A 80 -5.11 -8.29 0.76
CA SER A 80 -6.50 -8.37 1.23
C SER A 80 -7.21 -7.01 1.27
N ASN A 81 -7.21 -6.32 0.13
CA ASN A 81 -7.96 -5.07 -0.10
C ASN A 81 -8.90 -5.25 -1.32
N ARG A 82 -9.42 -4.16 -1.87
CA ARG A 82 -10.27 -4.15 -3.09
C ARG A 82 -9.64 -3.35 -4.23
N LEU A 83 -8.31 -3.22 -4.24
CA LEU A 83 -7.58 -2.48 -5.26
C LEU A 83 -7.72 -3.18 -6.63
N HIS A 84 -7.83 -2.40 -7.69
CA HIS A 84 -7.96 -2.89 -9.06
C HIS A 84 -7.05 -2.11 -10.03
N GLY A 85 -7.14 -2.41 -11.32
CA GLY A 85 -6.26 -1.83 -12.34
C GLY A 85 -4.91 -2.54 -12.44
N SER A 86 -3.92 -1.86 -13.01
CA SER A 86 -2.54 -2.35 -13.16
C SER A 86 -1.59 -1.63 -12.21
N PHE A 87 -0.34 -2.08 -12.13
CA PHE A 87 0.69 -1.29 -11.46
C PHE A 87 1.03 -0.03 -12.28
N PRO A 88 1.25 1.13 -11.63
CA PRO A 88 1.79 2.32 -12.28
C PRO A 88 3.27 2.14 -12.62
N ASP A 89 3.70 2.69 -13.76
CA ASP A 89 5.09 2.57 -14.23
C ASP A 89 6.08 3.35 -13.36
N GLU A 90 5.60 4.37 -12.64
CA GLU A 90 6.38 5.19 -11.71
C GLU A 90 6.98 4.36 -10.56
N MET A 91 6.41 3.19 -10.24
CA MET A 91 6.96 2.27 -9.25
C MET A 91 8.31 1.65 -9.69
N GLU A 92 8.74 1.81 -10.94
CA GLU A 92 10.10 1.49 -11.38
C GLU A 92 11.18 2.22 -10.55
N GLN A 93 10.85 3.38 -9.96
CA GLN A 93 11.78 4.19 -9.17
C GLN A 93 11.97 3.73 -7.71
N MET A 94 11.22 2.70 -7.27
CA MET A 94 11.26 2.22 -5.89
C MET A 94 12.43 1.25 -5.66
N GLU A 95 13.66 1.74 -5.84
CA GLU A 95 14.88 0.92 -5.88
C GLU A 95 15.16 0.11 -4.60
N GLU A 96 14.68 0.60 -3.45
CA GLU A 96 14.84 -0.03 -2.13
C GLU A 96 13.78 -1.12 -1.83
N LEU A 97 12.78 -1.29 -2.71
CA LEU A 97 11.64 -2.16 -2.44
C LEU A 97 12.07 -3.64 -2.40
N GLY A 98 12.04 -4.22 -1.21
CA GLY A 98 12.38 -5.62 -0.97
C GLY A 98 11.17 -6.55 -0.91
N VAL A 99 10.02 -6.04 -0.47
CA VAL A 99 8.79 -6.81 -0.28
C VAL A 99 7.61 -6.07 -0.90
N LEU A 100 6.96 -6.72 -1.86
CA LEU A 100 5.70 -6.29 -2.45
C LEU A 100 4.64 -7.35 -2.26
N ASP A 101 3.65 -7.07 -1.41
CA ASP A 101 2.46 -7.89 -1.24
C ASP A 101 1.23 -7.13 -1.72
N VAL A 102 0.62 -7.65 -2.78
CA VAL A 102 -0.65 -7.15 -3.31
C VAL A 102 -1.71 -8.25 -3.38
N SER A 103 -1.48 -9.39 -2.72
CA SER A 103 -2.35 -10.56 -2.78
C SER A 103 -3.80 -10.26 -2.37
N ASN A 104 -4.74 -11.08 -2.79
CA ASN A 104 -6.17 -10.94 -2.46
C ASN A 104 -6.72 -9.53 -2.77
N ASN A 105 -6.42 -9.03 -3.97
CA ASN A 105 -6.97 -7.82 -4.58
C ASN A 105 -7.55 -8.15 -5.96
N PHE A 106 -8.10 -7.15 -6.64
CA PHE A 106 -8.63 -7.25 -8.01
C PHE A 106 -7.66 -6.69 -9.07
N ILE A 107 -6.38 -6.54 -8.73
CA ILE A 107 -5.33 -6.08 -9.66
C ILE A 107 -5.20 -7.07 -10.82
N ALA A 108 -5.18 -6.54 -12.04
CA ALA A 108 -5.20 -7.29 -13.28
C ALA A 108 -4.19 -6.72 -14.30
N GLY A 109 -4.00 -7.44 -15.40
CA GLY A 109 -3.04 -7.08 -16.45
C GLY A 109 -1.73 -7.87 -16.34
N SER A 110 -0.73 -7.46 -17.10
CA SER A 110 0.59 -8.09 -17.09
C SER A 110 1.42 -7.61 -15.90
N ILE A 111 2.26 -8.51 -15.37
CA ILE A 111 3.36 -8.11 -14.49
C ILE A 111 4.29 -7.16 -15.28
N PRO A 112 4.53 -5.93 -14.81
CA PRO A 112 5.44 -5.03 -15.50
C PRO A 112 6.88 -5.54 -15.49
N SER A 113 7.60 -5.32 -16.60
CA SER A 113 8.99 -5.78 -16.74
C SER A 113 9.95 -5.10 -15.77
N TRP A 114 9.63 -3.88 -15.29
CA TRP A 114 10.43 -3.17 -14.31
C TRP A 114 10.49 -3.88 -12.95
N LEU A 115 9.54 -4.75 -12.59
CA LEU A 115 9.64 -5.56 -11.36
C LEU A 115 10.89 -6.44 -11.36
N GLY A 116 11.31 -6.91 -12.54
CA GLY A 116 12.55 -7.67 -12.71
C GLY A 116 13.83 -6.82 -12.59
N LYS A 117 13.72 -5.48 -12.65
CA LYS A 117 14.85 -4.55 -12.51
C LYS A 117 15.08 -4.12 -11.05
N LEU A 118 14.10 -4.31 -10.17
CA LEU A 118 14.22 -3.94 -8.75
C LEU A 118 15.20 -4.88 -8.04
N SER A 119 16.47 -4.46 -7.96
CA SER A 119 17.58 -5.28 -7.45
C SER A 119 17.42 -5.74 -5.99
N GLN A 120 16.64 -5.00 -5.19
CA GLN A 120 16.35 -5.33 -3.81
C GLN A 120 15.13 -6.24 -3.64
N LEU A 121 14.29 -6.40 -4.66
CA LEU A 121 13.07 -7.18 -4.54
C LEU A 121 13.40 -8.66 -4.25
N ARG A 122 12.91 -9.15 -3.12
CA ARG A 122 13.09 -10.54 -2.68
C ARG A 122 11.77 -11.31 -2.66
N TYR A 123 10.68 -10.61 -2.37
CA TYR A 123 9.37 -11.23 -2.19
C TYR A 123 8.31 -10.45 -2.97
N LEU A 124 7.71 -11.14 -3.95
CA LEU A 124 6.49 -10.71 -4.63
C LEU A 124 5.38 -11.70 -4.26
N VAL A 125 4.40 -11.24 -3.48
CA VAL A 125 3.22 -12.03 -3.11
C VAL A 125 2.05 -11.56 -3.98
N LYS A 126 1.60 -12.42 -4.90
CA LYS A 126 0.43 -12.19 -5.75
C LYS A 126 -0.53 -13.38 -5.69
N LEU A 127 -1.81 -13.10 -5.53
CA LEU A 127 -2.92 -14.05 -5.68
C LEU A 127 -4.09 -13.36 -6.41
N ASN A 128 -3.76 -12.61 -7.47
CA ASN A 128 -4.70 -11.80 -8.24
C ASN A 128 -4.72 -12.25 -9.72
N ASN A 129 -5.50 -11.55 -10.54
CA ASN A 129 -5.65 -11.82 -11.98
C ASN A 129 -4.46 -11.30 -12.83
N LEU A 130 -3.24 -11.33 -12.28
CA LEU A 130 -2.02 -10.88 -12.94
C LEU A 130 -1.42 -12.01 -13.79
N SER A 131 -1.40 -11.81 -15.12
CA SER A 131 -0.73 -12.71 -16.05
C SER A 131 0.78 -12.47 -16.07
N ILE A 132 1.55 -13.55 -16.24
CA ILE A 132 2.99 -13.50 -16.50
C ILE A 132 3.19 -13.10 -17.96
#